data_AF-A0A2V7HY68-F1
#
_entry.id   AF-A0A2V7HY68-F1
#
_cell.length_a   1.000
_cell.length_b   1.000
_cell.length_c   1.000
_cell.angle_alpha   90.00
_cell.angle_beta   90.00
_cell.angle_gamma   90.00
#
_symmetry.space_group_name_H-M   'P 1'
#
loop_
_entity.id
_entity.type
_entity.pdbx_description
1 polymer ?
#
loop_
_entity_poly.entity_id
_entity_poly.type
_entity_poly.pdbx_seq_one_letter_code
_entity_poly.pdbx_strand_id
1 'polypeptide(L)'
;LLVGLARHGRDIAEIAGNHQILVTVLAPDGPLPPLDGTRELFEAPIQSRAARRRVGLDVSVEHLGSVIRAMENTGATVEHVYEY
;
A
#
# COMPACT_ATOMS: atom_id res chain seq x y z
N LEU A 1 -2.41 -10.86 8.33
CA LEU A 1 -1.19 -11.69 8.25
C LEU A 1 -0.08 -10.97 7.49
N LEU A 2 -0.26 -10.63 6.21
CA LEU A 2 0.75 -9.99 5.35
C LEU A 2 1.31 -8.67 5.92
N VAL A 3 0.44 -7.76 6.36
CA VAL A 3 0.86 -6.51 7.03
C VAL A 3 1.70 -6.79 8.29
N GLY A 4 1.36 -7.84 9.05
CA GLY A 4 2.13 -8.26 10.21
C GLY A 4 3.54 -8.75 9.83
N LEU A 5 3.65 -9.59 8.79
CA LEU A 5 4.94 -10.06 8.28
C LEU A 5 5.81 -8.91 7.76
N ALA A 6 5.20 -7.97 7.01
CA ALA A 6 5.85 -6.78 6.51
C ALA A 6 6.43 -5.90 7.64
N ARG A 7 5.67 -5.69 8.72
CA ARG A 7 6.14 -4.96 9.90
C ARG A 7 7.32 -5.62 10.61
N HIS A 8 7.42 -6.95 10.53
CA HIS A 8 8.55 -7.71 11.07
C HIS A 8 9.73 -7.86 10.11
N GLY A 9 9.76 -7.10 9.01
CA GLY A 9 10.91 -7.06 8.10
C GLY A 9 11.06 -8.32 7.24
N ARG A 10 9.98 -9.08 7.03
CA ARG A 10 9.99 -10.22 6.11
C ARG A 10 9.63 -9.76 4.70
N ASP A 11 10.44 -10.19 3.73
CA ASP A 11 10.14 -10.02 2.31
C ASP A 11 9.23 -11.15 1.84
N ILE A 12 8.32 -10.82 0.93
CA ILE A 12 7.31 -11.74 0.39
C ILE A 12 7.66 -11.89 -1.08
N ALA A 13 7.89 -13.13 -1.55
CA ALA A 13 8.31 -13.36 -2.93
C ALA A 13 7.10 -13.46 -3.88
N GLU A 14 6.04 -14.13 -3.45
CA GLU A 14 4.78 -14.27 -4.20
C GLU A 14 3.58 -14.32 -3.26
N ILE A 15 2.40 -14.01 -3.79
CA ILE A 15 1.11 -14.24 -3.13
C ILE A 15 0.24 -15.00 -4.12
N ALA A 16 0.02 -16.30 -3.87
CA ALA A 16 -0.83 -17.16 -4.71
C ALA A 16 -0.48 -17.13 -6.22
N GLY A 17 0.80 -17.05 -6.57
CA GLY A 17 1.28 -16.96 -7.96
C GLY A 17 1.33 -15.53 -8.53
N ASN A 18 0.84 -14.54 -7.80
CA ASN A 18 0.91 -13.14 -8.19
C ASN A 18 2.22 -12.49 -7.81
N HIS A 19 2.72 -11.67 -8.74
CA HIS A 19 3.90 -10.83 -8.58
C HIS A 19 3.54 -9.34 -8.43
N GLN A 20 2.28 -8.99 -8.70
CA GLN A 20 1.70 -7.66 -8.54
C GLN A 20 0.38 -7.82 -7.78
N ILE A 21 0.10 -6.89 -6.87
CA ILE A 21 -1.12 -6.90 -6.05
C ILE A 21 -1.65 -5.48 -5.86
N LEU A 22 -2.95 -5.37 -5.63
CA LEU A 22 -3.56 -4.09 -5.28
C LEU A 22 -3.49 -3.87 -3.77
N VAL A 23 -2.83 -2.78 -3.36
CA VAL A 23 -2.85 -2.28 -1.99
C VAL A 23 -3.66 -0.99 -1.94
N THR A 24 -4.60 -0.90 -1.01
CA THR A 24 -5.31 0.35 -0.73
C THR A 24 -4.79 0.98 0.56
N VAL A 25 -4.54 2.28 0.53
CA VAL A 25 -4.09 3.05 1.70
C VAL A 25 -4.97 4.26 1.94
N LEU A 26 -5.12 4.62 3.21
CA LEU A 26 -5.69 5.89 3.66
C LEU A 26 -4.58 6.90 3.90
N ALA A 27 -4.32 7.74 2.92
CA ALA A 27 -3.29 8.75 2.98
C ALA A 27 -3.85 10.09 3.48
N PRO A 28 -3.02 10.93 4.15
CA PRO A 28 -3.27 12.36 4.22
C PRO A 28 -3.35 12.98 2.82
N ASP A 29 -3.88 14.20 2.73
CA ASP A 29 -3.84 14.98 1.50
C ASP A 29 -2.40 15.34 1.10
N GLY A 30 -2.18 15.50 -0.20
CA GLY A 30 -0.85 15.73 -0.78
C GLY A 30 -0.23 14.48 -1.38
N PRO A 31 0.89 14.61 -2.09
CA PRO A 31 1.49 13.51 -2.86
C PRO A 31 2.03 12.41 -1.95
N LEU A 32 1.93 11.16 -2.40
CA LEU A 32 2.69 10.06 -1.80
C LEU A 32 4.16 10.17 -2.24
N PRO A 33 5.11 9.74 -1.39
CA PRO A 33 6.49 9.61 -1.83
C PRO A 33 6.58 8.59 -2.98
N PRO A 34 7.48 8.80 -3.96
CA PRO A 34 7.77 7.77 -4.95
C PRO A 34 8.35 6.55 -4.23
N LEU A 35 7.80 5.37 -4.52
CA LEU A 35 8.27 4.10 -3.98
C LEU A 35 8.55 3.12 -5.12
N ASP A 36 9.69 2.44 -5.04
CA ASP A 36 10.07 1.40 -5.99
C ASP A 36 9.02 0.28 -5.99
N GLY A 37 8.76 -0.25 -7.19
CA GLY A 37 7.77 -1.31 -7.37
C GLY A 37 6.34 -0.87 -7.08
N THR A 38 6.02 0.43 -7.09
CA THR A 38 4.65 0.92 -6.94
C THR A 38 4.20 1.76 -8.12
N ARG A 39 2.91 1.63 -8.46
CA ARG A 39 2.23 2.49 -9.42
C ARG A 39 0.86 2.86 -8.87
N GLU A 40 0.59 4.16 -8.78
CA GLU A 40 -0.75 4.63 -8.42
C GLU A 40 -1.75 4.29 -9.53
N LEU A 41 -2.85 3.65 -9.15
CA LEU A 41 -3.96 3.29 -10.04
C LEU A 41 -5.11 4.28 -9.95
N PHE A 42 -5.40 4.76 -8.74
CA PHE A 42 -6.47 5.71 -8.49
C PHE A 42 -6.30 6.44 -7.16
N GLU A 43 -7.00 7.57 -7.06
CA GLU A 43 -7.23 8.33 -5.84
C GLU A 43 -8.73 8.61 -5.69
N ALA A 44 -9.26 8.52 -4.47
CA ALA A 44 -10.64 8.88 -4.15
C ALA A 44 -10.74 9.58 -2.78
N PRO A 45 -11.45 10.72 -2.68
CA PRO A 45 -11.69 11.38 -1.40
C PRO A 45 -12.61 10.55 -0.49
N ILE A 46 -12.47 10.68 0.82
CA ILE A 46 -13.33 10.00 1.79
C ILE A 46 -14.28 11.03 2.40
N GLN A 47 -15.56 10.95 2.03
CA GLN A 47 -16.58 11.91 2.47
C GLN A 47 -16.69 12.03 3.99
N SER A 48 -16.52 10.92 4.73
CA SER A 48 -16.56 10.92 6.19
C SER A 48 -15.26 11.37 6.86
N ARG A 49 -14.19 11.61 6.09
CA ARG A 49 -12.85 11.98 6.59
C ARG A 49 -12.21 13.01 5.67
N ALA A 50 -12.61 14.27 5.82
CA ALA A 50 -12.27 15.39 4.92
C ALA A 50 -10.76 15.70 4.75
N ALA A 51 -9.87 15.09 5.53
CA ALA A 51 -8.40 15.23 5.43
C ALA A 51 -7.70 13.90 5.05
N ARG A 52 -8.45 12.95 4.50
CA ARG A 52 -7.98 11.64 4.08
C ARG A 52 -8.52 11.30 2.71
N ARG A 53 -7.66 10.66 1.92
CA ARG A 53 -7.98 10.09 0.63
C ARG A 53 -7.61 8.61 0.62
N ARG A 54 -8.35 7.82 -0.16
CA ARG A 54 -7.98 6.45 -0.48
C ARG A 54 -7.15 6.46 -1.75
N VAL A 55 -6.02 5.77 -1.71
CA VAL A 55 -5.14 5.58 -2.87
C VAL A 55 -5.05 4.09 -3.15
N GLY A 56 -5.26 3.70 -4.40
CA GLY A 56 -5.00 2.36 -4.90
C GLY A 56 -3.62 2.28 -5.53
N LEU A 57 -2.80 1.36 -5.05
CA LEU A 57 -1.44 1.13 -5.53
C LEU A 57 -1.34 -0.28 -6.10
N ASP A 58 -0.85 -0.38 -7.33
CA ASP A 58 -0.31 -1.62 -7.90
C ASP A 58 1.10 -1.79 -7.34
N VAL A 59 1.35 -2.89 -6.63
CA VAL A 59 2.58 -3.10 -5.84
C VAL A 59 3.23 -4.42 -6.22
N SER A 60 4.52 -4.38 -6.56
CA SER A 60 5.33 -5.58 -6.68
C SER A 60 5.40 -6.30 -5.35
N VAL A 61 5.10 -7.59 -5.35
CA VAL A 61 5.03 -8.40 -4.12
C VAL A 61 6.38 -8.39 -3.38
N GLU A 62 7.49 -8.42 -4.11
CA GLU A 62 8.85 -8.35 -3.54
C GLU A 62 9.09 -7.05 -2.73
N HIS A 63 8.42 -5.97 -3.13
CA HIS A 63 8.52 -4.65 -2.51
C HIS A 63 7.41 -4.39 -1.47
N LEU A 64 6.44 -5.31 -1.31
CA LEU A 64 5.28 -5.11 -0.45
C LEU A 64 5.67 -4.77 0.99
N GLY A 65 6.68 -5.46 1.52
CA GLY A 65 7.20 -5.23 2.86
C GLY A 65 7.70 -3.79 3.07
N SER A 66 8.55 -3.31 2.16
CA SER A 66 9.08 -1.95 2.19
C SER A 66 8.00 -0.89 1.95
N VAL A 67 7.07 -1.15 1.03
CA VAL A 67 5.99 -0.22 0.69
C VAL A 67 5.07 0.00 1.88
N ILE A 68 4.66 -1.08 2.57
CA ILE A 68 3.82 -0.97 3.77
C ILE A 68 4.50 -0.11 4.85
N ARG A 69 5.78 -0.37 5.14
CA ARG A 69 6.53 0.41 6.15
C ARG A 69 6.70 1.87 5.74
N ALA A 70 6.99 2.13 4.46
CA ALA A 70 7.15 3.49 3.95
C ALA A 70 5.83 4.27 4.03
N MET A 71 4.70 3.65 3.70
CA MET A 71 3.37 4.26 3.83
C MET A 71 3.00 4.54 5.29
N GLU A 72 3.32 3.63 6.21
CA GLU A 72 3.08 3.90 7.64
C GLU A 72 3.90 5.10 8.14
N ASN A 73 5.13 5.28 7.64
CA ASN A 73 5.99 6.42 7.98
C ASN A 73 5.46 7.77 7.45
N THR A 74 4.59 7.79 6.43
CA THR A 74 3.95 9.03 5.94
C THR A 74 2.66 9.37 6.70
N GLY A 75 2.28 8.56 7.69
CA GLY A 75 1.00 8.67 8.38
C GLY A 75 -0.17 8.08 7.58
N ALA A 76 0.11 7.41 6.44
CA ALA A 76 -0.89 6.63 5.75
C ALA A 76 -1.18 5.32 6.51
N THR A 77 -2.35 4.73 6.26
CA THR A 77 -2.74 3.45 6.87
C THR A 77 -3.14 2.47 5.79
N VAL A 78 -2.52 1.29 5.78
CA VAL A 78 -2.92 0.21 4.87
C VAL A 78 -4.32 -0.27 5.26
N GLU A 79 -5.23 -0.26 4.28
CA GLU A 79 -6.60 -0.70 4.46
C GLU A 79 -6.77 -2.16 4.02
N HIS A 80 -6.47 -2.45 2.75
CA HIS A 80 -6.63 -3.78 2.18
C HIS A 80 -5.48 -4.14 1.25
N VAL A 81 -5.22 -5.44 1.15
CA VAL A 81 -4.33 -6.07 0.17
C VAL A 81 -5.17 -7.07 -0.60
N TYR A 82 -5.31 -6.89 -1.91
CA TYR A 82 -6.09 -7.75 -2.79
C TYR A 82 -5.16 -8.52 -3.72
N GLU A 83 -5.31 -9.84 -3.74
CA GLU A 83 -4.82 -10.69 -4.83
C GLU A 83 -5.85 -10.71 -5.96
N TYR A 84 -5.40 -10.87 -7.20
CA TYR A 84 -6.27 -10.96 -8.39
C TYR A 84 -5.75 -11.97 -9.40
#